data_AF-A0A9W9A9Y7-F1
#
_entry.id   AF-A0A9W9A9Y7-F1
#
_cell.length_a   1.000
_cell.length_b   1.000
_cell.length_c   1.000
_cell.angle_alpha   90.00
_cell.angle_beta   90.00
_cell.angle_gamma   90.00
#
_symmetry.space_group_name_H-M   'P 1'
#
loop_
_entity.id
_entity.type
_entity.pdbx_description
1 polymer ?
#
loop_
_entity_poly.entity_id
_entity_poly.type
_entity_poly.pdbx_seq_one_letter_code
_entity_poly.pdbx_strand_id
1 'polypeptide(L)'
;MTRSLVTLLIFGLSCVSGAPTASTSPQIGNQLSMKLETVAPTATLGHIGSKLSGSWINELNSTVTLIADQEGGLSGQYNSAVGDALSFYNLTGRFDTLPPAGKGVSVGWVVTWNNEYLDADSTTSWSGQYFNNGGSESIITQWLLTHSSTRDDVWESITVGHDEFTRA
;
A
#
# COMPACT_ATOMS: atom_id res chain seq x y z
N MET A 1 28.95 -12.25 25.93
CA MET A 1 27.66 -12.82 26.37
C MET A 1 27.31 -13.97 25.46
N THR A 2 26.82 -15.05 26.06
CA THR A 2 26.93 -16.45 25.63
C THR A 2 26.03 -16.79 24.44
N ARG A 3 26.60 -17.53 23.47
CA ARG A 3 25.91 -18.06 22.28
C ARG A 3 24.98 -19.20 22.67
N SER A 4 23.75 -19.21 22.15
CA SER A 4 22.83 -20.35 22.26
C SER A 4 22.66 -21.00 20.88
N LEU A 5 23.15 -22.23 20.73
CA LEU A 5 22.83 -23.14 19.63
C LEU A 5 21.62 -23.97 20.03
N VAL A 6 20.61 -24.08 19.17
CA VAL A 6 19.51 -25.04 19.31
C VAL A 6 19.69 -26.15 18.30
N THR A 7 19.67 -27.36 18.84
CA THR A 7 19.96 -28.66 18.23
C THR A 7 18.83 -29.15 17.31
N LEU A 8 19.24 -29.70 16.17
CA LEU A 8 18.45 -30.39 15.14
C LEU A 8 17.94 -31.74 15.64
N LEU A 9 16.64 -32.03 15.44
CA LEU A 9 16.04 -33.34 15.72
C LEU A 9 15.52 -33.96 14.42
N ILE A 10 16.17 -35.05 14.01
CA ILE A 10 15.82 -35.90 12.87
C ILE A 10 15.16 -37.16 13.45
N PHE A 11 13.90 -37.40 13.06
CA PHE A 11 13.23 -38.70 13.13
C PHE A 11 12.69 -38.94 11.70
N GLY A 12 12.86 -40.06 11.01
CA GLY A 12 13.22 -41.43 11.35
C GLY A 12 12.44 -42.28 10.34
N LEU A 13 13.10 -42.81 9.31
CA LEU A 13 12.48 -43.72 8.34
C LEU A 13 12.12 -45.04 9.02
N SER A 14 10.89 -45.53 8.81
CA SER A 14 10.56 -46.94 9.01
C SER A 14 10.05 -47.54 7.71
N CYS A 15 10.82 -48.49 7.19
CA CYS A 15 10.53 -49.30 6.03
C CYS A 15 9.52 -50.40 6.41
N VAL A 16 8.44 -50.58 5.65
CA VAL A 16 7.60 -51.78 5.75
C VAL A 16 7.63 -52.50 4.40
N SER A 17 8.12 -53.73 4.44
CA SER A 17 8.20 -54.68 3.33
C SER A 17 6.92 -55.51 3.21
N GLY A 18 6.42 -55.70 1.99
CA GLY A 18 5.42 -56.73 1.67
C GLY A 18 5.13 -56.75 0.16
N ALA A 19 5.50 -57.83 -0.52
CA ALA A 19 5.23 -58.09 -1.95
C ALA A 19 4.21 -59.26 -2.08
N PRO A 20 3.76 -59.65 -3.29
CA PRO A 20 2.43 -59.31 -3.82
C PRO A 20 1.55 -60.55 -4.10
N THR A 21 0.24 -60.36 -4.32
CA THR A 21 -0.60 -61.05 -5.35
C THR A 21 -2.10 -60.77 -5.12
N ALA A 22 -2.78 -60.22 -6.12
CA ALA A 22 -3.97 -60.80 -6.77
C ALA A 22 -4.64 -59.76 -7.68
N SER A 23 -4.81 -60.16 -8.94
CA SER A 23 -5.46 -59.45 -10.02
C SER A 23 -6.98 -59.53 -9.89
N THR A 24 -7.67 -58.39 -9.93
CA THR A 24 -9.07 -58.28 -10.37
C THR A 24 -9.24 -56.96 -11.13
N SER A 25 -9.68 -57.05 -12.38
CA SER A 25 -10.09 -55.97 -13.29
C SER A 25 -11.62 -56.03 -13.46
N PRO A 26 -12.33 -55.06 -14.05
CA PRO A 26 -12.13 -53.59 -14.14
C PRO A 26 -13.38 -52.83 -13.63
N GLN A 27 -13.27 -51.55 -13.27
CA GLN A 27 -14.40 -50.60 -13.44
C GLN A 27 -13.90 -49.21 -13.80
N ILE A 28 -14.64 -48.63 -14.74
CA ILE A 28 -14.45 -47.38 -15.48
C ILE A 28 -14.65 -46.20 -14.54
N GLY A 29 -13.79 -45.18 -14.63
CA GLY A 29 -14.04 -43.89 -13.97
C GLY A 29 -12.83 -43.04 -13.63
N ASN A 30 -11.90 -42.80 -14.55
CA ASN A 30 -10.95 -41.69 -14.37
C ASN A 30 -11.63 -40.38 -14.78
N GLN A 31 -12.52 -39.88 -13.92
CA GLN A 31 -12.86 -38.47 -13.93
C GLN A 31 -11.64 -37.74 -13.37
N LEU A 32 -10.86 -37.12 -14.25
CA LEU A 32 -9.83 -36.16 -13.87
C LEU A 32 -10.52 -35.02 -13.13
N SER A 33 -10.55 -35.08 -11.81
CA SER A 33 -10.93 -33.95 -10.98
C SER A 33 -9.78 -32.95 -11.04
N MET A 34 -9.71 -32.16 -12.11
CA MET A 34 -8.97 -30.91 -12.08
C MET A 34 -9.60 -30.08 -10.96
N LYS A 35 -8.91 -29.96 -9.83
CA LYS A 35 -9.21 -28.91 -8.86
C LYS A 35 -9.07 -27.61 -9.63
N LEU A 36 -10.20 -27.00 -9.94
CA LEU A 36 -10.24 -25.60 -10.33
C LEU A 36 -9.81 -24.85 -9.08
N GLU A 37 -8.51 -24.60 -8.94
CA GLU A 37 -8.08 -23.48 -8.11
C GLU A 37 -8.69 -22.25 -8.78
N THR A 38 -9.72 -21.71 -8.14
CA THR A 38 -10.31 -20.43 -8.51
C THR A 38 -9.17 -19.42 -8.50
N VAL A 39 -8.61 -19.16 -9.68
CA VAL A 39 -7.72 -18.03 -9.90
C VAL A 39 -8.53 -16.82 -9.46
N ALA A 40 -8.13 -16.19 -8.35
CA ALA A 40 -8.71 -14.94 -7.90
C ALA A 40 -8.80 -14.01 -9.11
N PRO A 41 -9.92 -13.26 -9.28
CA PRO A 41 -10.05 -12.41 -10.45
C PRO A 41 -8.83 -11.49 -10.46
N THR A 42 -8.04 -11.60 -11.52
CA THR A 42 -6.99 -10.65 -11.85
C THR A 42 -7.64 -9.28 -11.75
N ALA A 43 -7.43 -8.57 -10.65
CA ALA A 43 -7.74 -7.16 -10.58
C ALA A 43 -6.93 -6.56 -11.72
N THR A 44 -7.60 -6.19 -12.79
CA THR A 44 -6.97 -5.62 -13.98
C THR A 44 -6.13 -4.46 -13.47
N LEU A 45 -4.81 -4.48 -13.70
CA LEU A 45 -3.85 -3.53 -13.11
C LEU A 45 -4.28 -2.05 -13.25
N GLY A 46 -5.08 -1.71 -14.27
CA GLY A 46 -5.66 -0.38 -14.48
C GLY A 46 -6.90 -0.01 -13.63
N HIS A 47 -7.46 -0.91 -12.81
CA HIS A 47 -8.66 -0.65 -12.02
C HIS A 47 -8.38 0.07 -10.69
N ILE A 48 -7.21 -0.16 -10.09
CA ILE A 48 -6.85 0.50 -8.82
C ILE A 48 -6.37 1.93 -9.07
N GLY A 49 -5.49 2.14 -10.06
CA GLY A 49 -5.01 3.49 -10.42
C GLY A 49 -6.15 4.41 -10.85
N SER A 50 -7.12 3.91 -11.63
CA SER A 50 -8.30 4.71 -12.01
C SER A 50 -9.19 5.09 -10.82
N LYS A 51 -9.24 4.26 -9.77
CA LYS A 51 -9.91 4.58 -8.52
C LYS A 51 -9.12 5.54 -7.64
N LEU A 52 -7.81 5.38 -7.51
CA LEU A 52 -7.02 6.29 -6.68
C LEU A 52 -6.96 7.71 -7.27
N SER A 53 -6.99 7.81 -8.60
CA SER A 53 -7.01 9.09 -9.31
C SER A 53 -8.27 9.91 -8.99
N GLY A 54 -8.14 11.23 -9.05
CA GLY A 54 -9.23 12.18 -8.82
C GLY A 54 -8.96 13.16 -7.69
N SER A 55 -9.98 13.94 -7.35
CA SER A 55 -9.93 14.94 -6.29
C SER A 55 -10.37 14.37 -4.95
N TRP A 56 -9.65 14.78 -3.91
CA TRP A 56 -9.85 14.36 -2.53
C TRP A 56 -9.80 15.58 -1.62
N ILE A 57 -10.51 15.51 -0.49
CA ILE A 57 -10.54 16.54 0.56
C ILE A 57 -10.31 15.89 1.92
N ASN A 58 -9.47 16.49 2.77
CA ASN A 58 -9.26 16.04 4.15
C ASN A 58 -10.18 16.77 5.15
N GLU A 59 -10.11 16.38 6.42
CA GLU A 59 -10.86 16.97 7.53
C GLU A 59 -10.52 18.45 7.80
N LEU A 60 -9.40 18.94 7.27
CA LEU A 60 -8.97 20.34 7.36
C LEU A 60 -9.40 21.17 6.15
N ASN A 61 -10.21 20.63 5.23
CA ASN A 61 -10.59 21.21 3.94
C ASN A 61 -9.43 21.44 2.95
N SER A 62 -8.28 20.81 3.17
CA SER A 62 -7.21 20.76 2.16
C SER A 62 -7.61 19.83 1.03
N THR A 63 -7.24 20.18 -0.20
CA THR A 63 -7.60 19.42 -1.39
C THR A 63 -6.38 18.84 -2.08
N VAL A 64 -6.51 17.62 -2.58
CA VAL A 64 -5.46 16.96 -3.37
C VAL A 64 -6.05 16.34 -4.61
N THR A 65 -5.41 16.58 -5.76
CA THR A 65 -5.72 15.90 -7.02
C THR A 65 -4.64 14.88 -7.28
N LEU A 66 -5.01 13.61 -7.31
CA LEU A 66 -4.12 12.48 -7.56
C LEU A 66 -4.25 11.99 -9.00
N ILE A 67 -3.13 11.68 -9.62
CA ILE A 67 -3.01 11.07 -10.95
C ILE A 67 -2.13 9.83 -10.78
N ALA A 68 -2.75 8.66 -10.87
CA ALA A 68 -2.08 7.37 -10.76
C ALA A 68 -1.82 6.76 -12.14
N ASP A 69 -0.60 6.31 -12.39
CA ASP A 69 -0.24 5.55 -13.59
C ASP A 69 -0.46 4.03 -13.38
N GLN A 70 -0.20 3.24 -14.43
CA GLN A 70 -0.42 1.78 -14.39
C GLN A 70 0.72 1.03 -13.70
N GLU A 71 1.86 1.70 -13.53
CA GLU A 71 3.10 1.19 -12.98
C GLU A 71 3.23 1.47 -11.47
N GLY A 72 2.23 2.09 -10.84
CA GLY A 72 2.21 2.39 -9.41
C GLY A 72 2.76 3.78 -9.05
N GLY A 73 2.96 4.65 -10.03
CA GLY A 73 3.38 6.03 -9.86
C GLY A 73 2.19 6.93 -9.52
N LEU A 74 2.45 7.92 -8.68
CA LEU A 74 1.50 8.92 -8.26
C LEU A 74 2.09 10.30 -8.50
N SER A 75 1.30 11.17 -9.11
CA SER A 75 1.62 12.58 -9.32
C SER A 75 0.38 13.42 -9.06
N GLY A 76 0.53 14.75 -9.03
CA GLY A 76 -0.62 15.63 -8.88
C GLY A 76 -0.29 16.95 -8.22
N GLN A 77 -1.31 17.53 -7.60
CA GLN A 77 -1.21 18.81 -6.90
C GLN A 77 -1.96 18.77 -5.56
N TYR A 78 -1.39 19.44 -4.58
CA TYR A 78 -1.93 19.61 -3.23
C TYR A 78 -2.17 21.10 -2.97
N ASN A 79 -3.34 21.44 -2.43
CA ASN A 79 -3.66 22.79 -1.97
C ASN A 79 -4.09 22.71 -0.51
N SER A 80 -3.25 23.26 0.37
CA SER A 80 -3.51 23.24 1.81
C SER A 80 -4.45 24.37 2.20
N ALA A 81 -5.41 24.06 3.08
CA ALA A 81 -6.29 25.06 3.68
C ALA A 81 -5.72 25.66 4.98
N VAL A 82 -4.59 25.13 5.48
CA VAL A 82 -3.93 25.52 6.73
C VAL A 82 -2.41 25.66 6.55
N GLY A 83 -1.76 26.32 7.50
CA GLY A 83 -0.31 26.52 7.51
C GLY A 83 0.17 27.58 6.51
N ASP A 84 1.49 27.68 6.38
CA ASP A 84 2.13 28.57 5.42
C ASP A 84 2.15 27.92 4.04
N ALA A 85 1.00 27.97 3.36
CA ALA A 85 0.81 27.42 2.03
C ALA A 85 -0.10 28.34 1.23
N LEU A 86 0.30 28.64 -0.01
CA LEU A 86 -0.47 29.49 -0.92
C LEU A 86 -0.58 28.82 -2.28
N SER A 87 -1.81 28.59 -2.76
CA SER A 87 -2.08 27.91 -4.03
C SER A 87 -1.62 26.45 -4.03
N PHE A 88 -1.41 25.89 -5.22
CA PHE A 88 -1.08 24.48 -5.43
C PHE A 88 0.43 24.21 -5.32
N TYR A 89 0.76 23.05 -4.78
CA TYR A 89 2.11 22.48 -4.71
C TYR A 89 2.12 21.12 -5.42
N ASN A 90 3.19 20.84 -6.15
CA ASN A 90 3.32 19.55 -6.84
C ASN A 90 3.56 18.43 -5.83
N LEU A 91 2.98 17.26 -6.12
CA LEU A 91 3.23 16.03 -5.36
C LEU A 91 3.74 14.92 -6.26
N THR A 92 4.51 14.02 -5.66
CA THR A 92 4.88 12.74 -6.25
C THR A 92 4.84 11.62 -5.21
N GLY A 93 4.56 10.40 -5.65
CA GLY A 93 4.36 9.28 -4.75
C GLY A 93 4.28 7.94 -5.46
N ARG A 94 3.91 6.92 -4.70
CA ARG A 94 3.74 5.55 -5.17
C ARG A 94 2.55 4.88 -4.48
N PHE A 95 2.01 3.85 -5.12
CA PHE A 95 1.00 2.97 -4.53
C PHE A 95 1.21 1.51 -4.96
N ASP A 96 0.62 0.59 -4.20
CA ASP A 96 0.61 -0.83 -4.52
C ASP A 96 -0.42 -1.15 -5.62
N THR A 97 0.05 -1.65 -6.76
CA THR A 97 -0.81 -2.01 -7.90
C THR A 97 -1.46 -3.38 -7.75
N LEU A 98 -1.02 -4.19 -6.78
CA LEU A 98 -1.47 -5.57 -6.56
C LEU A 98 -1.74 -5.86 -5.07
N PRO A 99 -2.61 -5.08 -4.41
CA PRO A 99 -2.93 -5.29 -3.00
C PRO A 99 -3.64 -6.64 -2.77
N PRO A 100 -3.46 -7.29 -1.60
CA PRO A 100 -4.25 -8.45 -1.24
C PRO A 100 -5.76 -8.15 -1.19
N ALA A 101 -6.59 -9.12 -1.58
CA ALA A 101 -8.04 -8.98 -1.53
C ALA A 101 -8.54 -8.67 -0.10
N GLY A 102 -9.48 -7.72 0.00
CA GLY A 102 -10.07 -7.32 1.29
C GLY A 102 -9.15 -6.50 2.19
N LYS A 103 -8.01 -5.99 1.67
CA LYS A 103 -7.10 -5.08 2.36
C LYS A 103 -7.08 -3.72 1.66
N GLY A 104 -6.61 -2.69 2.36
CA GLY A 104 -6.39 -1.36 1.78
C GLY A 104 -5.21 -1.39 0.80
N VAL A 105 -5.23 -0.47 -0.16
CA VAL A 105 -4.12 -0.24 -1.09
C VAL A 105 -3.09 0.63 -0.38
N SER A 106 -1.87 0.13 -0.16
CA SER A 106 -0.78 0.95 0.37
C SER A 106 -0.47 2.10 -0.59
N VAL A 107 -0.39 3.32 -0.06
CA VAL A 107 -0.14 4.54 -0.85
C VAL A 107 0.67 5.54 -0.02
N GLY A 108 1.51 6.33 -0.69
CA GLY A 108 2.15 7.48 -0.09
C GLY A 108 2.62 8.48 -1.13
N TRP A 109 2.70 9.75 -0.72
CA TRP A 109 3.20 10.85 -1.54
C TRP A 109 3.94 11.87 -0.70
N VAL A 110 4.67 12.74 -1.38
CA VAL A 110 5.48 13.80 -0.80
C VAL A 110 5.14 15.12 -1.47
N VAL A 111 5.07 16.18 -0.68
CA VAL A 111 4.96 17.58 -1.12
C VAL A 111 6.11 18.35 -0.49
N THR A 112 6.90 19.03 -1.31
CA THR A 112 7.79 20.10 -0.84
C THR A 112 7.03 21.41 -0.94
N TRP A 113 6.97 22.17 0.16
CA TRP A 113 6.20 23.40 0.29
C TRP A 113 6.91 24.60 -0.34
N ASN A 114 7.27 24.47 -1.62
CA ASN A 114 7.87 25.50 -2.43
C ASN A 114 7.14 25.58 -3.78
N ASN A 115 6.58 26.75 -4.09
CA ASN A 115 6.04 27.07 -5.40
C ASN A 115 6.39 28.51 -5.80
N GLU A 116 5.82 29.00 -6.90
CA GLU A 116 6.09 30.35 -7.41
C GLU A 116 5.63 31.48 -6.48
N TYR A 117 4.78 31.19 -5.49
CA TYR A 117 4.18 32.17 -4.59
C TYR A 117 4.79 32.15 -3.19
N LEU A 118 5.18 30.98 -2.68
CA LEU A 118 5.67 30.81 -1.31
C LEU A 118 6.59 29.59 -1.18
N ASP A 119 7.68 29.79 -0.44
CA ASP A 119 8.57 28.73 0.05
C ASP A 119 8.50 28.70 1.58
N ALA A 120 8.04 27.57 2.13
CA ALA A 120 7.93 27.33 3.58
C ALA A 120 9.11 26.50 4.12
N ASP A 121 10.17 26.29 3.32
CA ASP A 121 11.39 25.59 3.71
C ASP A 121 11.11 24.23 4.38
N SER A 122 10.12 23.50 3.87
CA SER A 122 9.64 22.28 4.51
C SER A 122 9.08 21.26 3.52
N THR A 123 8.96 20.02 3.96
CA THR A 123 8.46 18.91 3.15
C THR A 123 7.60 17.99 4.00
N THR A 124 6.42 17.63 3.51
CA THR A 124 5.53 16.65 4.14
C THR A 124 5.47 15.38 3.32
N SER A 125 5.59 14.23 3.99
CA SER A 125 5.29 12.91 3.41
C SER A 125 4.05 12.32 4.07
N TRP A 126 3.09 11.86 3.26
CA TRP A 126 1.95 11.08 3.72
C TRP A 126 2.18 9.60 3.42
N SER A 127 1.84 8.74 4.37
CA SER A 127 1.86 7.29 4.23
C SER A 127 0.58 6.70 4.80
N GLY A 128 -0.07 5.84 4.03
CA GLY A 128 -1.39 5.35 4.40
C GLY A 128 -1.94 4.29 3.48
N GLN A 129 -3.27 4.15 3.54
CA GLN A 129 -4.01 3.18 2.75
C GLN A 129 -5.28 3.77 2.16
N TYR A 130 -5.56 3.44 0.91
CA TYR A 130 -6.85 3.68 0.27
C TYR A 130 -7.81 2.50 0.53
N PHE A 131 -9.07 2.82 0.82
CA PHE A 131 -10.17 1.87 1.02
C PHE A 131 -11.35 2.19 0.11
N ASN A 132 -12.08 1.14 -0.29
CA ASN A 132 -13.34 1.25 -1.02
C ASN A 132 -14.37 0.30 -0.41
N ASN A 133 -15.19 0.83 0.47
CA ASN A 133 -16.17 0.05 1.23
C ASN A 133 -17.55 0.26 0.61
N GLY A 134 -17.83 -0.45 -0.48
CA GLY A 134 -19.14 -0.41 -1.13
C GLY A 134 -19.47 0.94 -1.77
N GLY A 135 -18.47 1.65 -2.29
CA GLY A 135 -18.63 2.98 -2.92
C GLY A 135 -18.29 4.16 -2.00
N SER A 136 -18.12 3.93 -0.69
CA SER A 136 -17.51 4.91 0.20
C SER A 136 -15.99 4.75 0.13
N GLU A 137 -15.34 5.74 -0.48
CA GLU A 137 -13.89 5.75 -0.70
C GLU A 137 -13.19 6.68 0.28
N SER A 138 -12.11 6.21 0.88
CA SER A 138 -11.27 7.01 1.77
C SER A 138 -9.79 6.70 1.63
N ILE A 139 -8.94 7.67 1.97
CA ILE A 139 -7.49 7.48 2.14
C ILE A 139 -7.14 7.89 3.57
N ILE A 140 -6.70 6.94 4.37
CA ILE A 140 -6.33 7.17 5.78
C ILE A 140 -4.81 7.19 5.87
N THR A 141 -4.25 8.30 6.36
CA THR A 141 -2.81 8.54 6.34
C THR A 141 -2.29 9.02 7.70
N GLN A 142 -1.01 8.73 7.94
CA GLN A 142 -0.18 9.51 8.85
C GLN A 142 0.79 10.34 8.02
N TRP A 143 1.24 11.46 8.56
CA TRP A 143 2.20 12.32 7.88
C TRP A 143 3.35 12.74 8.80
N LEU A 144 4.47 13.05 8.15
CA LEU A 144 5.66 13.66 8.75
C LEU A 144 5.95 14.95 7.98
N LEU A 145 5.90 16.09 8.67
CA LEU A 145 6.30 17.40 8.15
C LEU A 145 7.66 17.73 8.74
N THR A 146 8.68 17.77 7.88
CA THR A 146 10.04 18.16 8.26
C THR A 146 10.29 19.60 7.85
N HIS A 147 10.64 20.45 8.82
CA HIS A 147 11.09 21.82 8.58
C HIS A 147 12.62 21.85 8.42
N SER A 148 13.11 22.72 7.55
CA SER A 148 14.52 23.09 7.52
C SER A 148 14.93 23.64 8.88
N SER A 149 16.06 23.16 9.40
CA SER A 149 16.55 23.48 10.73
C SER A 149 18.07 23.43 10.75
N THR A 150 18.68 24.02 11.78
CA THR A 150 20.11 23.81 12.01
C THR A 150 20.36 22.37 12.46
N ARG A 151 21.63 21.93 12.41
CA ARG A 151 22.00 20.61 12.95
C ARG A 151 21.64 20.45 14.43
N ASP A 152 21.74 21.53 15.20
CA ASP A 152 21.51 21.48 16.64
C ASP A 152 20.00 21.41 16.96
N ASP A 153 19.15 21.88 16.05
CA ASP A 153 17.68 21.90 16.19
C ASP A 153 16.98 20.74 15.44
N VAL A 154 17.74 19.89 14.72
CA VAL A 154 17.16 18.81 13.90
C VAL A 154 16.29 17.84 14.71
N TRP A 155 16.56 17.72 16.01
CA TRP A 155 15.82 16.86 16.93
C TRP A 155 14.34 17.26 17.07
N GLU A 156 14.00 18.53 16.83
CA GLU A 156 12.63 19.07 16.88
C GLU A 156 12.08 19.46 15.50
N SER A 157 12.78 19.08 14.42
CA SER A 157 12.44 19.50 13.05
C SER A 157 11.21 18.80 12.45
N ILE A 158 10.70 17.74 13.09
CA ILE A 158 9.64 16.91 12.55
C ILE A 158 8.36 17.03 13.38
N THR A 159 7.29 17.48 12.74
CA THR A 159 5.92 17.36 13.24
C THR A 159 5.26 16.11 12.66
N VAL A 160 4.44 15.43 13.45
CA VAL A 160 3.67 14.25 13.04
C VAL A 160 2.17 14.51 13.19
N GLY A 161 1.38 13.94 12.29
CA GLY A 161 -0.08 13.97 12.39
C GLY A 161 -0.75 12.89 11.56
N HIS A 162 -2.04 13.05 11.37
CA HIS A 162 -2.86 12.20 10.51
C HIS A 162 -3.76 13.08 9.64
N ASP A 163 -4.18 12.52 8.49
CA ASP A 163 -5.24 13.09 7.65
C ASP A 163 -6.13 11.95 7.15
N GLU A 164 -7.43 12.18 7.09
CA GLU A 164 -8.40 11.30 6.42
C GLU A 164 -9.00 12.02 5.21
N PHE A 165 -8.69 11.50 4.02
CA PHE A 165 -9.20 12.04 2.78
C PHE A 165 -10.45 11.29 2.31
N THR A 166 -11.44 12.03 1.85
CA THR A 166 -12.63 11.51 1.16
C THR A 166 -12.76 12.16 -0.21
N ARG A 167 -13.66 11.67 -1.06
CA ARG A 167 -13.91 12.30 -2.36
C ARG A 167 -14.41 13.73 -2.19
N ALA A 168 -13.81 14.65 -2.94
CA ALA A 168 -14.22 16.06 -3.01
C ALA A 168 -15.50 16.25 -3.84
#